data_AF-A0A4Q3EXX5-F1
#
_entry.id   AF-A0A4Q3EXX5-F1
#
_cell.length_a   1.000
_cell.length_b   1.000
_cell.length_c   1.000
_cell.angle_alpha   90.00
_cell.angle_beta   90.00
_cell.angle_gamma   90.00
#
_symmetry.space_group_name_H-M   'P 1'
#
loop_
_entity.id
_entity.type
_entity.pdbx_description
1 polymer ?
#
loop_
_entity_poly.entity_id
_entity_poly.type
_entity_poly.pdbx_seq_one_letter_code
_entity_poly.pdbx_strand_id
1 'polypeptide(L)'
;MTNPFVLIGVCILLLLADFYIVNGIRGALKKYSFRFVKRFTIIFWIVSLLLIAGVFMSVYLNIGLGPRAAVLLAFFLVLVAKVFLLPFILVDDVRRIFLWLAWKYKKPEPEFPASQPKPEHIPRSEFLIKAGLITATLPLASLSYGIISGAYDYRVRRQTIYLPNLPKAFNGIKLGQISDIHSGSFYNKKAVLGGVEKLLQEKPDFIFFTGD
;
A
#
# COMPACT_ATOMS: atom_id res chain seq x y z
N MET A 1 23.55 14.06 0.16
CA MET A 1 23.83 12.91 -0.72
C MET A 1 23.51 11.65 0.08
N THR A 2 22.48 10.90 -0.31
CA THR A 2 22.13 9.63 0.36
C THR A 2 23.26 8.63 0.16
N ASN A 3 23.69 7.97 1.24
CA ASN A 3 24.72 6.94 1.17
C ASN A 3 24.21 5.76 0.31
N PRO A 4 24.82 5.48 -0.86
CA PRO A 4 24.33 4.46 -1.78
C PRO A 4 24.33 3.06 -1.17
N PHE A 5 25.22 2.79 -0.21
CA PHE A 5 25.31 1.50 0.46
C PHE A 5 24.06 1.18 1.29
N VAL A 6 23.43 2.19 1.90
CA VAL A 6 22.20 2.00 2.67
C VAL A 6 21.05 1.58 1.75
N LEU A 7 20.89 2.27 0.61
CA LEU A 7 19.84 1.94 -0.35
C LEU A 7 20.04 0.53 -0.94
N ILE A 8 21.28 0.19 -1.30
CA ILE A 8 21.62 -1.16 -1.78
C ILE A 8 21.27 -2.21 -0.72
N GLY A 9 21.62 -1.98 0.55
CA GLY A 9 21.28 -2.89 1.65
C GLY A 9 19.78 -3.11 1.80
N VAL A 10 18.98 -2.03 1.73
CA VAL A 10 17.50 -2.12 1.76
C VAL A 10 16.96 -2.91 0.56
N CYS A 11 17.49 -2.68 -0.65
CA CYS A 11 17.07 -3.42 -1.83
C CYS A 11 17.41 -4.91 -1.73
N ILE A 12 18.58 -5.27 -1.21
CA ILE A 12 18.95 -6.68 -0.97
C ILE A 12 17.96 -7.31 0.02
N LEU A 13 17.66 -6.64 1.13
CA LEU A 13 16.68 -7.13 2.11
C LEU A 13 15.30 -7.35 1.47
N LEU A 14 14.86 -6.44 0.62
CA LEU A 14 13.57 -6.56 -0.09
C LEU A 14 13.56 -7.70 -1.10
N LEU A 15 14.67 -7.93 -1.82
CA LEU A 15 14.79 -9.06 -2.73
C LEU A 15 14.79 -10.41 -2.00
N LEU A 16 15.39 -10.45 -0.80
CA LEU A 16 15.31 -11.63 0.08
C LEU A 16 13.88 -11.87 0.56
N ALA A 17 13.18 -10.80 0.97
CA ALA A 17 11.76 -10.88 1.34
C ALA A 17 10.90 -11.36 0.15
N ASP A 18 11.18 -10.88 -1.06
CA ASP A 18 10.49 -11.29 -2.28
C ASP A 18 10.71 -12.75 -2.64
N PHE A 19 11.96 -13.21 -2.54
CA PHE A 19 12.29 -14.61 -2.69
C PHE A 19 11.50 -15.48 -1.68
N TYR A 20 11.45 -15.04 -0.43
CA TYR A 20 10.70 -15.72 0.62
C TYR A 20 9.19 -15.76 0.34
N ILE A 21 8.59 -14.61 -0.03
CA ILE A 21 7.16 -14.50 -0.39
C ILE A 21 6.81 -15.41 -1.55
N VAL A 22 7.60 -15.39 -2.63
CA VAL A 22 7.36 -16.20 -3.83
C VAL A 22 7.39 -17.69 -3.49
N ASN A 23 8.35 -18.13 -2.66
CA ASN A 23 8.43 -19.53 -2.25
C ASN A 23 7.24 -19.94 -1.38
N GLY A 24 6.82 -19.09 -0.43
CA GLY A 24 5.64 -19.31 0.39
C GLY A 24 4.37 -19.44 -0.45
N ILE A 25 4.12 -18.50 -1.36
CA ILE A 25 2.96 -18.50 -2.25
C ILE A 25 2.99 -19.70 -3.21
N ARG A 26 4.15 -20.02 -3.80
CA ARG A 26 4.30 -21.19 -4.68
C ARG A 26 3.89 -22.49 -3.99
N GLY A 27 4.14 -22.61 -2.69
CA GLY A 27 3.68 -23.74 -1.87
C GLY A 27 2.16 -23.91 -1.89
N ALA A 28 1.39 -22.81 -1.81
CA ALA A 28 -0.07 -22.84 -1.93
C ALA A 28 -0.55 -23.01 -3.37
N LEU A 29 0.18 -22.49 -4.34
CA LEU A 29 -0.22 -22.54 -5.75
C LEU A 29 0.07 -23.88 -6.45
N LYS A 30 0.66 -24.87 -5.77
CA LYS A 30 0.91 -26.22 -6.34
C LYS A 30 -0.34 -26.91 -6.91
N LYS A 31 -1.53 -26.52 -6.45
CA LYS A 31 -2.82 -27.02 -6.96
C LYS A 31 -3.16 -26.51 -8.37
N TYR A 32 -2.51 -25.44 -8.83
CA TYR A 32 -2.74 -24.83 -10.14
C TYR A 32 -1.72 -25.31 -11.18
N SER A 33 -2.04 -25.11 -12.47
CA SER A 33 -1.16 -25.55 -13.56
C SER A 33 0.26 -24.96 -13.48
N PHE A 34 1.27 -25.75 -13.85
CA PHE A 34 2.67 -25.32 -13.87
C PHE A 34 2.89 -24.02 -14.66
N ARG A 35 2.21 -23.88 -15.81
CA ARG A 35 2.26 -22.68 -16.65
C ARG A 35 1.79 -21.43 -15.91
N PHE A 36 0.73 -21.55 -15.11
CA PHE A 36 0.22 -20.44 -14.30
C PHE A 36 1.22 -20.01 -13.23
N VAL A 37 1.75 -20.95 -12.45
CA VAL A 37 2.73 -20.66 -11.38
C VAL A 37 4.01 -20.04 -11.95
N LYS A 38 4.48 -20.52 -13.10
CA LYS A 38 5.64 -19.95 -13.80
C LYS A 38 5.37 -18.49 -14.23
N ARG A 39 4.25 -18.23 -14.90
CA ARG A 39 3.86 -16.87 -15.33
C ARG A 39 3.72 -15.91 -14.17
N PHE A 40 3.01 -16.31 -13.10
CA PHE A 40 2.87 -15.52 -11.88
C PHE A 40 4.24 -15.13 -11.32
N THR A 41 5.15 -16.09 -11.21
CA THR A 41 6.47 -15.80 -10.64
C THR A 41 7.26 -14.82 -11.51
N ILE A 42 7.24 -15.01 -12.84
CA ILE A 42 7.94 -14.11 -13.77
C ILE A 42 7.39 -12.68 -13.63
N ILE A 43 6.06 -12.52 -13.62
CA ILE A 43 5.42 -11.20 -13.48
C ILE A 43 5.81 -10.56 -12.14
N PHE A 44 5.77 -11.32 -11.05
CA PHE A 44 6.14 -10.83 -9.72
C PHE A 44 7.57 -10.28 -9.69
N TRP A 45 8.54 -11.04 -10.23
CA TRP A 45 9.94 -10.60 -10.29
C TRP A 45 10.14 -9.39 -11.21
N ILE A 46 9.46 -9.35 -12.37
CA ILE A 46 9.52 -8.19 -13.26
C ILE A 46 9.02 -6.94 -12.52
N VAL A 47 7.88 -7.01 -11.85
CA VAL A 47 7.33 -5.87 -11.09
C VAL A 47 8.28 -5.45 -9.98
N SER A 48 8.83 -6.39 -9.21
CA SER A 48 9.78 -6.08 -8.12
C SER A 48 11.06 -5.40 -8.65
N LEU A 49 11.68 -5.96 -9.70
CA LEU A 49 12.89 -5.40 -10.29
C LEU A 49 12.64 -4.03 -10.92
N LEU A 50 11.50 -3.84 -11.60
CA LEU A 50 11.11 -2.54 -12.15
C LEU A 50 10.91 -1.49 -11.05
N LEU A 51 10.28 -1.85 -9.92
CA LEU A 51 10.10 -0.93 -8.81
C LEU A 51 11.43 -0.55 -8.16
N ILE A 52 12.33 -1.52 -7.95
CA ILE A 52 13.67 -1.24 -7.42
C ILE A 52 14.43 -0.32 -8.38
N ALA A 53 14.46 -0.64 -9.67
CA ALA A 53 15.08 0.21 -10.68
C ALA A 53 14.47 1.62 -10.68
N GLY A 54 13.14 1.72 -10.57
CA GLY A 54 12.43 2.98 -10.44
C GLY A 54 12.83 3.79 -9.22
N VAL A 55 13.04 3.15 -8.06
CA VAL A 55 13.55 3.83 -6.84
C VAL A 55 14.96 4.36 -7.07
N PHE A 56 15.85 3.57 -7.68
CA PHE A 56 17.19 4.03 -8.04
C PHE A 56 17.14 5.22 -9.02
N MET A 57 16.32 5.15 -10.07
CA MET A 57 16.10 6.28 -10.97
C MET A 57 15.56 7.50 -10.21
N SER A 58 14.64 7.29 -9.28
CA SER A 58 14.06 8.36 -8.47
C SER A 58 15.07 9.04 -7.56
N VAL A 59 16.06 8.32 -7.04
CA VAL A 59 17.07 8.87 -6.13
C VAL A 59 18.22 9.53 -6.89
N TYR A 60 18.72 8.90 -7.95
CA TYR A 60 19.96 9.33 -8.60
C TYR A 60 19.78 10.10 -9.90
N LEU A 61 18.63 9.96 -10.58
CA LEU A 61 18.33 10.72 -11.78
C LEU A 61 17.45 11.92 -11.44
N ASN A 62 17.61 13.00 -12.22
CA ASN A 62 16.75 14.16 -12.11
C ASN A 62 15.45 13.95 -12.90
N ILE A 63 14.60 13.06 -12.38
CA ILE A 63 13.24 12.87 -12.91
C ILE A 63 12.30 13.94 -12.35
N GLY A 64 11.31 14.34 -13.14
CA GLY A 64 10.30 15.32 -12.71
C GLY A 64 9.54 14.87 -11.47
N LEU A 65 8.99 15.83 -10.72
CA LEU A 65 8.31 15.61 -9.43
C LEU A 65 7.17 14.57 -9.53
N GLY A 66 6.33 14.66 -10.56
CA GLY A 66 5.20 13.75 -10.77
C GLY A 66 5.61 12.28 -10.93
N PRO A 67 6.44 11.94 -11.94
CA PRO A 67 6.96 10.58 -12.11
C PRO A 67 7.70 10.05 -10.87
N ARG A 68 8.48 10.90 -10.19
CA ARG A 68 9.17 10.54 -8.95
C ARG A 68 8.18 10.14 -7.86
N ALA A 69 7.18 10.98 -7.61
CA ALA A 69 6.15 10.71 -6.63
C ALA A 69 5.36 9.44 -6.96
N ALA A 70 5.02 9.22 -8.23
CA ALA A 70 4.30 8.03 -8.68
C ALA A 70 5.08 6.73 -8.42
N VAL A 71 6.38 6.72 -8.74
CA VAL A 71 7.24 5.54 -8.52
C VAL A 71 7.42 5.27 -7.02
N LEU A 72 7.69 6.30 -6.22
CA LEU A 72 7.85 6.16 -4.77
C LEU A 72 6.54 5.71 -4.10
N LEU A 73 5.40 6.21 -4.59
CA LEU A 73 4.10 5.78 -4.11
C LEU A 73 3.81 4.32 -4.46
N ALA A 74 4.05 3.90 -5.71
CA ALA A 74 3.87 2.51 -6.12
C ALA A 74 4.76 1.56 -5.31
N PHE A 75 6.01 1.96 -5.07
CA PHE A 75 6.92 1.24 -4.19
C PHE A 75 6.38 1.15 -2.76
N PHE A 76 5.92 2.26 -2.18
CA PHE A 76 5.35 2.28 -0.83
C PHE A 76 4.13 1.38 -0.69
N LEU A 77 3.19 1.44 -1.65
CA LEU A 77 2.00 0.58 -1.65
C LEU A 77 2.35 -0.91 -1.69
N VAL A 78 3.31 -1.28 -2.54
CA VAL A 78 3.80 -2.67 -2.63
C VAL A 78 4.54 -3.08 -1.35
N LEU A 79 5.33 -2.19 -0.75
CA LEU A 79 6.00 -2.43 0.52
C LEU A 79 5.00 -2.71 1.63
N VAL A 80 3.93 -1.90 1.74
CA VAL A 80 2.84 -2.11 2.70
C VAL A 80 2.26 -3.51 2.52
N ALA A 81 1.90 -3.91 1.29
CA ALA A 81 1.37 -5.24 1.03
C ALA A 81 2.33 -6.37 1.48
N LYS A 82 3.65 -6.22 1.26
CA LYS A 82 4.66 -7.19 1.73
C LYS A 82 4.71 -7.27 3.25
N VAL A 83 4.73 -6.13 3.94
CA VAL A 83 4.76 -6.07 5.41
C VAL A 83 3.57 -6.79 6.04
N PHE A 84 2.38 -6.66 5.46
CA PHE A 84 1.19 -7.36 5.94
C PHE A 84 1.17 -8.85 5.58
N LEU A 85 1.78 -9.26 4.46
CA LEU A 85 1.81 -10.66 4.03
C LEU A 85 2.86 -11.50 4.77
N LEU A 86 4.05 -10.94 5.02
CA LEU A 86 5.20 -11.66 5.58
C LEU A 86 4.92 -12.39 6.90
N PRO A 87 4.20 -11.82 7.89
CA PRO A 87 3.89 -12.51 9.14
C PRO A 87 3.10 -13.81 8.93
N PHE A 88 2.20 -13.86 7.95
CA PHE A 88 1.38 -15.05 7.70
C PHE A 88 2.21 -16.20 7.12
N ILE A 89 3.14 -15.89 6.22
CA ILE A 89 4.07 -16.88 5.66
C ILE A 89 5.00 -17.39 6.76
N LEU A 90 5.50 -16.49 7.61
CA LEU A 90 6.35 -16.83 8.75
C LEU A 90 5.62 -17.76 9.74
N VAL A 91 4.37 -17.46 10.09
CA VAL A 91 3.55 -18.32 10.97
C VAL A 91 3.28 -19.68 10.31
N ASP A 92 3.03 -19.72 8.99
CA ASP A 92 2.86 -20.98 8.27
C ASP A 92 4.12 -21.86 8.33
N ASP A 93 5.29 -21.26 8.12
CA ASP A 93 6.58 -21.97 8.16
C ASP A 93 6.95 -22.43 9.56
N VAL A 94 6.80 -21.58 10.58
CA VAL A 94 7.01 -21.96 11.98
C VAL A 94 6.14 -23.17 12.34
N ARG A 95 4.87 -23.16 11.93
CA ARG A 95 3.97 -24.30 12.14
C ARG A 95 4.44 -25.56 11.40
N ARG A 96 4.90 -25.44 10.16
CA ARG A 96 5.45 -26.58 9.38
C ARG A 96 6.67 -27.19 10.06
N ILE A 97 7.55 -26.36 10.62
CA ILE A 97 8.73 -26.80 11.37
C ILE A 97 8.29 -27.59 12.61
N PHE A 98 7.32 -27.08 13.39
CA PHE A 98 6.79 -27.81 14.55
C PHE A 98 6.16 -29.16 14.18
N LEU A 99 5.39 -29.22 13.09
CA LEU A 99 4.82 -30.48 12.61
C LEU A 99 5.90 -31.46 12.15
N TRP A 100 6.91 -30.97 11.43
CA TRP A 100 8.04 -31.79 10.99
C TRP A 100 8.84 -32.34 12.18
N LEU A 101 9.09 -31.53 13.21
CA LEU A 101 9.71 -31.97 14.46
C LEU A 101 8.84 -33.03 15.15
N ALA A 102 7.54 -32.78 15.32
CA ALA A 102 6.63 -33.73 15.96
C ALA A 102 6.55 -35.08 15.21
N TRP A 103 6.60 -35.07 13.88
CA TRP A 103 6.64 -36.29 13.07
C TRP A 103 7.96 -37.03 13.17
N LYS A 104 9.10 -36.33 13.28
CA LYS A 104 10.42 -36.94 13.47
C LYS A 104 10.51 -37.76 14.77
N TYR A 105 9.72 -37.40 15.79
CA TYR A 105 9.69 -38.07 17.08
C TYR A 105 8.49 -39.02 17.29
N LYS A 106 7.56 -39.10 16.33
CA LYS A 106 6.47 -40.10 16.38
C LYS A 106 6.99 -41.47 15.92
N LYS A 107 6.81 -42.50 16.77
CA LYS A 107 7.00 -43.90 16.34
C LYS A 107 5.90 -44.26 15.33
N PRO A 108 6.20 -45.05 14.28
CA PRO A 108 5.17 -45.54 13.37
C PRO A 108 4.19 -46.43 14.14
N GLU A 109 2.92 -46.06 14.10
CA GLU A 109 1.81 -46.88 14.60
C GLU A 109 1.38 -47.86 13.49
N PRO A 110 0.95 -49.10 13.82
CA PRO A 110 0.47 -50.04 12.81
C PRO A 110 -0.76 -49.51 12.09
N GLU A 111 -0.76 -49.57 10.75
CA GLU A 111 -1.86 -49.12 9.91
C GLU A 111 -3.07 -50.05 10.04
N PHE A 112 -4.15 -49.57 10.67
CA PHE A 112 -5.49 -50.12 10.48
C PHE A 112 -6.20 -49.36 9.35
N PRO A 113 -7.00 -50.03 8.49
CA PRO A 113 -7.60 -49.39 7.33
C PRO A 113 -8.68 -48.38 7.76
N ALA A 114 -8.35 -47.09 7.71
CA ALA A 114 -9.30 -46.00 7.94
C ALA A 114 -10.23 -45.84 6.72
N SER A 115 -11.38 -46.50 6.80
CA SER A 115 -12.48 -46.42 5.85
C SER A 115 -13.42 -45.28 6.25
N GLN A 116 -13.08 -44.02 5.94
CA GLN A 116 -14.04 -42.93 5.65
C GLN A 116 -13.37 -41.82 4.84
N PRO A 117 -14.01 -41.27 3.79
CA PRO A 117 -13.50 -40.09 3.09
C PRO A 117 -13.52 -38.92 4.08
N LYS A 118 -12.33 -38.44 4.45
CA LYS A 118 -12.21 -37.24 5.29
C LYS A 118 -12.86 -36.06 4.55
N PRO A 119 -13.73 -35.28 5.20
CA PRO A 119 -14.30 -34.07 4.60
C PRO A 119 -13.19 -33.16 4.06
N GLU A 120 -13.42 -32.57 2.88
CA GLU A 120 -12.48 -31.64 2.22
C GLU A 120 -12.34 -30.34 3.04
N HIS A 121 -11.57 -30.41 4.13
CA HIS A 121 -11.19 -29.23 4.88
C HIS A 121 -10.03 -28.53 4.17
N ILE A 122 -10.14 -27.19 4.05
CA ILE A 122 -9.05 -26.36 3.56
C ILE A 122 -7.81 -26.62 4.44
N PRO A 123 -6.66 -27.00 3.87
CA PRO A 123 -5.43 -27.16 4.64
C PRO A 123 -5.10 -25.87 5.38
N ARG A 124 -4.70 -25.98 6.65
CA ARG A 124 -4.40 -24.80 7.49
C ARG A 124 -3.32 -23.89 6.86
N SER A 125 -2.43 -24.42 6.03
CA SER A 125 -1.45 -23.63 5.26
C SER A 125 -2.10 -22.78 4.19
N GLU A 126 -3.04 -23.36 3.46
CA GLU A 126 -3.79 -22.66 2.44
C GLU A 126 -4.67 -21.58 3.06
N PHE A 127 -5.26 -21.86 4.23
CA PHE A 127 -5.98 -20.86 5.02
C PHE A 127 -5.09 -19.67 5.41
N LEU A 128 -3.90 -19.92 5.99
CA LEU A 128 -2.99 -18.85 6.41
C LEU A 128 -2.52 -17.99 5.23
N ILE A 129 -2.19 -18.61 4.09
CA ILE A 129 -1.76 -17.87 2.90
C ILE A 129 -2.91 -17.03 2.33
N LYS A 130 -4.13 -17.59 2.25
CA LYS A 130 -5.31 -16.83 1.81
C LYS A 130 -5.64 -15.67 2.76
N ALA A 131 -5.58 -15.90 4.07
CA ALA A 131 -5.78 -14.88 5.09
C ALA A 131 -4.73 -13.76 4.98
N GLY A 132 -3.46 -14.12 4.79
CA GLY A 132 -2.38 -13.17 4.56
C GLY A 132 -2.57 -12.32 3.30
N LEU A 133 -3.00 -12.94 2.19
CA LEU A 133 -3.31 -12.21 0.96
C LEU A 133 -4.47 -11.23 1.13
N ILE A 134 -5.55 -11.63 1.81
CA ILE A 134 -6.68 -10.74 2.10
C ILE A 134 -6.21 -9.57 3.00
N THR A 135 -5.45 -9.87 4.04
CA THR A 135 -4.92 -8.88 4.99
C THR A 135 -3.96 -7.91 4.32
N ALA A 136 -3.16 -8.35 3.35
CA ALA A 136 -2.29 -7.48 2.57
C ALA A 136 -3.07 -6.63 1.54
N THR A 137 -4.13 -7.19 0.95
CA THR A 137 -4.93 -6.50 -0.08
C THR A 137 -5.79 -5.40 0.52
N LEU A 138 -6.28 -5.56 1.74
CA LEU A 138 -7.20 -4.59 2.35
C LEU A 138 -6.57 -3.19 2.57
N PRO A 139 -5.40 -3.05 3.24
CA PRO A 139 -4.70 -1.77 3.35
C PRO A 139 -4.27 -1.24 1.98
N LEU A 140 -3.79 -2.11 1.09
CA LEU A 140 -3.38 -1.72 -0.26
C LEU A 140 -4.56 -1.08 -1.02
N ALA A 141 -5.72 -1.71 -1.02
CA ALA A 141 -6.93 -1.21 -1.67
C ALA A 141 -7.44 0.07 -1.00
N SER A 142 -7.48 0.11 0.34
CA SER A 142 -7.94 1.29 1.10
C SER A 142 -7.04 2.51 0.86
N LEU A 143 -5.72 2.34 0.92
CA LEU A 143 -4.76 3.42 0.64
C LEU A 143 -4.87 3.88 -0.80
N SER A 144 -4.92 2.93 -1.76
CA SER A 144 -5.06 3.25 -3.18
C SER A 144 -6.35 4.03 -3.44
N TYR A 145 -7.46 3.61 -2.83
CA TYR A 145 -8.73 4.32 -2.92
C TYR A 145 -8.62 5.73 -2.34
N GLY A 146 -8.09 5.88 -1.12
CA GLY A 146 -7.94 7.17 -0.45
C GLY A 146 -7.08 8.16 -1.26
N ILE A 147 -6.03 7.68 -1.93
CA ILE A 147 -5.20 8.51 -2.80
C ILE A 147 -5.98 8.96 -4.03
N ILE A 148 -6.69 8.04 -4.69
CA ILE A 148 -7.46 8.33 -5.92
C ILE A 148 -8.65 9.25 -5.61
N SER A 149 -9.36 9.03 -4.50
CA SER A 149 -10.57 9.77 -4.16
C SER A 149 -10.29 11.07 -3.40
N GLY A 150 -9.23 11.11 -2.58
CA GLY A 150 -8.97 12.21 -1.65
C GLY A 150 -8.33 13.44 -2.28
N ALA A 151 -7.59 13.28 -3.38
CA ALA A 151 -6.80 14.37 -3.98
C ALA A 151 -7.64 15.59 -4.42
N TYR A 152 -8.96 15.41 -4.61
CA TYR A 152 -9.86 16.46 -5.08
C TYR A 152 -11.11 16.65 -4.20
N ASP A 153 -11.10 16.12 -2.97
CA ASP A 153 -12.24 16.23 -2.05
C ASP A 153 -12.26 17.59 -1.33
N TYR A 154 -12.50 18.66 -2.08
CA TYR A 154 -12.61 20.01 -1.54
C TYR A 154 -13.84 20.13 -0.63
N ARG A 155 -13.62 20.55 0.63
CA ARG A 155 -14.67 20.76 1.63
C ARG A 155 -14.65 22.20 2.15
N VAL A 156 -15.84 22.82 2.23
CA VAL A 156 -16.01 24.14 2.85
C VAL A 156 -16.21 23.96 4.35
N ARG A 157 -15.36 24.58 5.17
CA ARG A 157 -15.52 24.65 6.63
C ARG A 157 -15.83 26.09 7.01
N ARG A 158 -16.93 26.30 7.74
CA ARG A 158 -17.35 27.62 8.22
C ARG A 158 -17.06 27.70 9.70
N GLN A 159 -16.28 28.69 10.11
CA GLN A 159 -15.93 28.91 11.51
C GLN A 159 -16.01 30.40 11.83
N THR A 160 -16.80 30.76 12.83
CA THR A 160 -16.86 32.12 13.35
C THR A 160 -15.74 32.29 14.38
N ILE A 161 -14.84 33.24 14.15
CA ILE A 161 -13.73 33.55 15.06
C ILE A 161 -14.12 34.78 15.88
N TYR A 162 -14.09 34.65 17.21
CA TYR A 162 -14.32 35.75 18.13
C TYR A 162 -12.99 36.30 18.62
N LEU A 163 -12.73 37.58 18.35
CA LEU A 163 -11.52 38.27 18.76
C LEU A 163 -11.91 39.38 19.76
N PRO A 164 -11.44 39.35 21.02
CA PRO A 164 -11.86 40.28 22.06
C PRO A 164 -11.66 41.77 21.71
N ASN A 165 -10.65 42.07 20.90
CA ASN A 165 -10.26 43.44 20.53
C ASN A 165 -10.47 43.71 19.03
N LEU A 166 -11.44 43.04 18.38
CA LEU A 166 -11.71 43.26 16.96
C LEU A 166 -12.30 44.67 16.75
N PRO A 167 -11.68 45.53 15.90
CA PRO A 167 -12.29 46.81 15.59
C PRO A 167 -13.67 46.63 14.95
N LYS A 168 -14.64 47.48 15.30
CA LYS A 168 -16.05 47.36 14.84
C LYS A 168 -16.18 47.27 13.32
N ALA A 169 -15.28 47.93 12.58
CA ALA A 169 -15.25 47.89 11.12
C ALA A 169 -15.01 46.48 10.53
N PHE A 170 -14.43 45.56 11.30
CA PHE A 170 -14.18 44.18 10.88
C PHE A 170 -15.24 43.18 11.37
N ASN A 171 -16.25 43.64 12.12
CA ASN A 171 -17.29 42.76 12.63
C ASN A 171 -18.20 42.27 11.49
N GLY A 172 -18.41 40.95 11.41
CA GLY A 172 -19.24 40.32 10.37
C GLY A 172 -18.53 40.09 9.03
N ILE A 173 -17.25 40.48 8.90
CA ILE A 173 -16.47 40.20 7.69
C ILE A 173 -16.28 38.69 7.52
N LYS A 174 -16.49 38.22 6.30
CA LYS A 174 -16.26 36.84 5.88
C LYS A 174 -14.94 36.72 5.15
N LEU A 175 -14.04 35.92 5.71
CA LEU A 175 -12.77 35.57 5.10
C LEU A 175 -12.85 34.19 4.44
N GLY A 176 -12.55 34.13 3.15
CA GLY A 176 -12.33 32.88 2.43
C GLY A 176 -10.85 32.53 2.44
N GLN A 177 -10.47 31.39 3.02
CA GLN A 177 -9.09 30.92 2.99
C GLN A 177 -8.98 29.66 2.15
N ILE A 178 -7.98 29.61 1.28
CA ILE A 178 -7.58 28.42 0.53
C ILE A 178 -6.06 28.27 0.61
N SER A 179 -5.57 27.03 0.63
CA SER A 179 -4.15 26.67 0.73
C SER A 179 -3.90 25.41 -0.09
N ASP A 180 -2.65 25.19 -0.49
CA ASP A 180 -2.12 23.96 -1.07
C ASP A 180 -2.98 23.45 -2.24
N ILE A 181 -3.29 24.36 -3.18
CA ILE A 181 -4.04 24.04 -4.39
C ILE A 181 -3.24 23.06 -5.25
N HIS A 182 -1.90 23.07 -5.14
CA HIS A 182 -0.98 22.19 -5.86
C HIS A 182 -1.32 22.06 -7.35
N SER A 183 -1.66 23.20 -7.96
CA SER A 183 -2.18 23.28 -9.33
C SER A 183 -1.24 22.66 -10.39
N GLY A 184 0.07 22.60 -10.10
CA GLY A 184 1.09 21.97 -10.94
C GLY A 184 1.22 20.44 -10.79
N SER A 185 0.79 19.86 -9.66
CA SER A 185 0.87 18.41 -9.39
C SER A 185 -0.45 17.69 -9.63
N PHE A 186 -1.55 18.42 -9.68
CA PHE A 186 -2.89 17.90 -9.92
C PHE A 186 -3.22 17.82 -11.41
N TYR A 187 -3.56 16.61 -11.86
CA TYR A 187 -3.87 16.30 -13.26
C TYR A 187 -5.32 16.63 -13.66
N ASN A 188 -6.23 16.79 -12.71
CA ASN A 188 -7.65 17.05 -12.98
C ASN A 188 -8.00 18.54 -12.78
N LYS A 189 -7.78 19.34 -13.83
CA LYS A 189 -8.10 20.78 -13.85
C LYS A 189 -9.56 21.07 -13.50
N LYS A 190 -10.50 20.24 -13.96
CA LYS A 190 -11.94 20.42 -13.70
C LYS A 190 -12.24 20.31 -12.21
N ALA A 191 -11.60 19.37 -11.53
CA ALA A 191 -11.80 19.18 -10.11
C ALA A 191 -11.17 20.32 -9.27
N VAL A 192 -9.99 20.80 -9.66
CA VAL A 192 -9.37 22.00 -9.04
C VAL A 192 -10.27 23.22 -9.20
N LEU A 193 -10.80 23.45 -10.40
CA LEU A 193 -11.74 24.53 -10.67
C LEU A 193 -12.99 24.44 -9.79
N GLY A 194 -13.54 23.25 -9.61
CA GLY A 194 -14.66 23.02 -8.69
C GLY A 194 -14.36 23.39 -7.24
N GLY A 195 -13.11 23.24 -6.77
CA GLY A 195 -12.67 23.70 -5.46
C GLY A 195 -12.69 25.22 -5.33
N VAL A 196 -12.19 25.93 -6.35
CA VAL A 196 -12.21 27.40 -6.43
C VAL A 196 -13.66 27.91 -6.50
N GLU A 197 -14.51 27.28 -7.32
CA GLU A 197 -15.92 27.64 -7.43
C GLU A 197 -16.66 27.48 -6.09
N LYS A 198 -16.40 26.41 -5.33
CA LYS A 198 -16.96 26.24 -3.98
C LYS A 198 -16.57 27.39 -3.05
N LEU A 199 -15.35 27.89 -3.11
CA LEU A 199 -14.90 29.05 -2.33
C LEU A 199 -15.63 30.33 -2.74
N LEU A 200 -15.74 30.58 -4.05
CA LEU A 200 -16.41 31.77 -4.59
C LEU A 200 -17.92 31.78 -4.25
N GLN A 201 -18.56 30.62 -4.20
CA GLN A 201 -19.96 30.48 -3.80
C GLN A 201 -20.24 30.93 -2.37
N GLU A 202 -19.23 30.92 -1.48
CA GLU A 202 -19.37 31.44 -0.11
C GLU A 202 -19.48 32.96 -0.04
N LYS A 203 -19.19 33.67 -1.15
CA LYS A 203 -19.17 35.14 -1.24
C LYS A 203 -18.37 35.78 -0.09
N PRO A 204 -17.09 35.42 0.07
CA PRO A 204 -16.23 36.07 1.07
C PRO A 204 -15.95 37.52 0.66
N ASP A 205 -15.77 38.39 1.65
CA ASP A 205 -15.36 39.78 1.43
C ASP A 205 -13.88 39.86 1.02
N PHE A 206 -13.07 38.93 1.53
CA PHE A 206 -11.66 38.78 1.17
C PHE A 206 -11.31 37.32 0.96
N ILE A 207 -10.49 37.05 -0.04
CA ILE A 207 -9.92 35.72 -0.29
C ILE A 207 -8.43 35.76 -0.01
N PHE A 208 -7.98 34.86 0.85
CA PHE A 208 -6.57 34.66 1.17
C PHE A 208 -6.11 33.31 0.63
N PHE A 209 -5.04 33.34 -0.15
CA PHE A 209 -4.29 32.15 -0.55
C PHE A 209 -3.05 32.04 0.34
N THR A 210 -2.99 31.00 1.19
CA THR A 210 -2.02 30.95 2.30
C THR A 210 -0.90 29.92 2.14
N GLY A 211 -0.72 29.34 0.95
CA GLY A 211 0.42 28.44 0.71
C GLY A 211 0.22 27.49 -0.46
N ASP A 212 1.34 26.92 -0.90
CA ASP A 212 1.51 25.80 -1.85
C ASP A 212 2.84 25.09 -1.51
#